data_AF-A0A2H9NB97-F1
#
_entry.id   AF-A0A2H9NB97-F1
#
_cell.length_a   1.000
_cell.length_b   1.000
_cell.length_c   1.000
_cell.angle_alpha   90.00
_cell.angle_beta   90.00
_cell.angle_gamma   90.00
#
_symmetry.space_group_name_H-M   'P 1'
#
loop_
_entity.id
_entity.type
_entity.pdbx_description
1 polymer ?
#
loop_
_entity_poly.entity_id
_entity_poly.type
_entity_poly.pdbx_seq_one_letter_code
_entity_poly.pdbx_strand_id
1 'polypeptide(L)'
;MAKPEKVNYWEVSLGLSLLAIGLIFFLEDLGIINFEPSYIIVVIGVLFLIGYSKSENWGLIIPGVILTLSGFTLLLDLEAYYFIWPAIVGIAFLTVYMTKQKLTQWAIIPGLILASIAIMSSFEYFTNISILPLLLIIAGFYLILNKKK
;
A
#
# COMPACT_ATOMS: atom_id res chain seq x y z
N MET A 1 -4.01 -17.85 -55.71
CA MET A 1 -3.20 -18.15 -54.51
C MET A 1 -3.41 -17.00 -53.52
N ALA A 2 -4.17 -17.23 -52.44
CA ALA A 2 -4.31 -16.24 -51.37
C ALA A 2 -2.97 -16.12 -50.62
N LYS A 3 -2.51 -14.90 -50.35
CA LYS A 3 -1.32 -14.69 -49.50
C LYS A 3 -1.66 -15.15 -48.08
N PRO A 4 -0.79 -15.90 -47.39
CA PRO A 4 -1.02 -16.29 -46.01
C PRO A 4 -1.14 -15.03 -45.15
N GLU A 5 -2.20 -14.99 -44.35
CA GLU A 5 -2.46 -13.91 -43.41
C GLU A 5 -1.38 -13.94 -42.32
N LYS A 6 -0.75 -12.79 -42.03
CA LYS A 6 0.29 -12.72 -41.01
C LYS A 6 -0.35 -12.80 -39.63
N VAL A 7 0.01 -13.80 -38.84
CA VAL A 7 -0.42 -13.93 -37.46
C VAL A 7 0.06 -12.71 -36.66
N ASN A 8 -0.88 -12.02 -36.01
CA ASN A 8 -0.57 -10.93 -35.11
C ASN A 8 -0.20 -11.47 -33.72
N TYR A 9 1.09 -11.62 -33.46
CA TYR A 9 1.60 -12.15 -32.18
C TYR A 9 1.14 -11.33 -30.95
N TRP A 10 0.82 -10.06 -31.14
CA TRP A 10 0.29 -9.20 -30.07
C TRP A 10 -1.09 -9.67 -29.60
N GLU A 11 -1.99 -9.96 -30.55
CA GLU A 11 -3.35 -10.45 -30.27
C GLU A 11 -3.31 -11.82 -29.60
N VAL A 12 -2.42 -12.70 -30.07
CA VAL A 12 -2.21 -14.03 -29.47
C VAL A 12 -1.73 -13.90 -28.02
N SER A 13 -0.78 -13.00 -27.74
CA SER A 13 -0.29 -12.75 -26.39
C SER A 13 -1.38 -12.20 -25.45
N LEU A 14 -2.23 -11.30 -25.95
CA LEU A 14 -3.37 -10.77 -25.20
C LEU A 14 -4.40 -11.86 -24.93
N GLY A 15 -4.73 -12.69 -25.92
CA GLY A 15 -5.64 -13.82 -25.76
C GLY A 15 -5.15 -14.82 -24.70
N LEU A 16 -3.87 -15.18 -24.73
CA LEU A 16 -3.26 -16.04 -23.72
C LEU A 16 -3.29 -15.44 -22.32
N SER A 17 -3.07 -14.13 -22.21
CA SER A 17 -3.11 -13.42 -20.92
C SER A 17 -4.52 -13.40 -20.34
N LEU A 18 -5.54 -13.12 -21.17
CA LEU A 18 -6.95 -13.17 -20.76
C LEU A 18 -7.37 -14.58 -20.33
N LEU A 19 -6.90 -15.61 -21.04
CA LEU A 19 -7.17 -17.00 -20.69
C LEU A 19 -6.54 -17.36 -19.35
N ALA A 20 -5.29 -16.97 -19.10
CA ALA A 20 -4.62 -17.19 -17.83
C ALA A 20 -5.35 -16.49 -16.66
N ILE A 21 -5.76 -15.23 -16.85
CA ILE A 21 -6.52 -14.47 -15.84
C ILE A 21 -7.88 -15.15 -15.57
N GLY A 22 -8.61 -15.53 -16.62
CA GLY A 22 -9.89 -16.23 -16.48
C GLY A 22 -9.74 -17.59 -15.78
N LEU A 23 -8.66 -18.33 -16.06
CA LEU A 23 -8.36 -19.60 -15.40
C LEU A 23 -8.11 -19.40 -13.90
N ILE A 24 -7.37 -18.36 -13.51
CA ILE A 24 -7.10 -18.04 -12.10
C ILE A 24 -8.42 -17.78 -11.37
N PHE A 25 -9.28 -16.90 -11.90
CA PHE A 25 -10.59 -16.64 -11.29
C PHE A 25 -11.49 -17.89 -11.24
N PHE A 26 -11.45 -18.73 -12.28
CA PHE A 26 -12.21 -19.98 -12.28
C PHE A 26 -11.71 -20.96 -11.21
N LEU A 27 -10.40 -21.07 -11.01
CA LEU A 27 -9.82 -21.93 -9.96
C LEU A 27 -10.11 -21.39 -8.56
N GLU A 28 -10.20 -20.07 -8.40
CA GLU A 28 -10.64 -19.41 -7.17
C GLU A 28 -12.11 -19.74 -6.85
N ASP A 29 -13.00 -19.64 -7.85
CA ASP A 29 -14.43 -19.96 -7.69
C ASP A 29 -14.66 -21.45 -7.34
N LEU A 30 -13.79 -22.34 -7.85
CA LEU A 30 -13.79 -23.75 -7.46
C LEU A 30 -13.20 -24.01 -6.06
N GLY A 31 -12.65 -23.00 -5.39
CA GLY A 31 -11.99 -23.14 -4.09
C GLY A 31 -10.67 -23.92 -4.13
N ILE A 32 -10.05 -24.05 -5.31
CA ILE A 32 -8.77 -24.75 -5.49
C ILE A 32 -7.61 -23.85 -5.07
N ILE A 33 -7.72 -22.56 -5.37
CA ILE A 33 -6.77 -21.53 -4.94
C ILE A 33 -7.51 -20.44 -4.17
N ASN A 34 -6.82 -19.79 -3.23
CA ASN A 34 -7.29 -18.56 -2.61
C ASN A 34 -6.53 -17.41 -3.27
N PHE A 35 -7.18 -16.72 -4.20
CA PHE A 35 -6.58 -15.60 -4.90
C PHE A 35 -7.05 -14.29 -4.27
N GLU A 36 -6.20 -13.67 -3.47
CA GLU A 36 -6.55 -12.37 -2.90
C GLU A 36 -6.34 -11.23 -3.91
N PRO A 37 -7.26 -10.27 -4.00
CA PRO A 37 -7.10 -9.08 -4.85
C PRO A 37 -5.80 -8.28 -4.56
N SER A 38 -5.27 -8.42 -3.35
CA SER A 38 -3.99 -7.85 -2.91
C SER A 38 -2.81 -8.29 -3.80
N TYR A 39 -2.83 -9.52 -4.35
CA TYR A 39 -1.82 -9.99 -5.29
C TYR A 39 -1.77 -9.16 -6.57
N ILE A 40 -2.94 -8.76 -7.10
CA ILE A 40 -3.01 -7.90 -8.30
C ILE A 40 -2.32 -6.56 -8.02
N ILE A 41 -2.58 -5.97 -6.85
CA ILE A 41 -2.01 -4.69 -6.44
C ILE A 41 -0.47 -4.78 -6.37
N VAL A 42 0.07 -5.83 -5.75
CA VAL A 42 1.52 -6.08 -5.70
C VAL A 42 2.08 -6.24 -7.11
N VAL A 43 1.45 -7.04 -7.96
CA VAL A 43 1.91 -7.29 -9.33
C VAL A 43 1.95 -5.99 -10.14
N ILE A 44 0.92 -5.16 -10.07
CA ILE A 44 0.90 -3.85 -10.74
C ILE A 44 2.02 -2.96 -10.19
N GLY A 45 2.20 -2.90 -8.87
CA GLY A 45 3.29 -2.16 -8.23
C GLY A 45 4.67 -2.59 -8.74
N VAL A 46 4.92 -3.90 -8.82
CA VAL A 46 6.15 -4.46 -9.36
C VAL A 46 6.33 -4.12 -10.84
N LEU A 47 5.26 -4.14 -11.65
CA LEU A 47 5.34 -3.75 -13.06
C LEU A 47 5.76 -2.27 -13.24
N PHE A 48 5.28 -1.37 -12.38
CA PHE A 48 5.77 0.02 -12.36
C PHE A 48 7.27 0.09 -12.03
N LEU A 49 7.75 -0.68 -11.06
CA LEU A 49 9.16 -0.72 -10.69
C LEU A 49 10.05 -1.35 -11.80
N ILE A 50 9.57 -2.38 -12.49
CA ILE A 50 10.22 -2.94 -13.68
C ILE A 50 10.25 -1.89 -14.80
N GLY A 51 9.15 -1.16 -14.99
CA GLY A 51 9.06 -0.05 -15.94
C GLY A 51 10.09 1.04 -15.64
N TYR A 52 10.26 1.39 -14.36
CA TYR A 52 11.31 2.29 -13.91
C TYR A 52 12.71 1.76 -14.27
N SER A 53 13.00 0.50 -13.96
CA SER A 53 14.31 -0.12 -14.24
C SER A 53 14.67 -0.10 -15.72
N LYS A 54 13.69 -0.09 -16.64
CA LYS A 54 13.92 -0.05 -18.09
C LYS A 54 13.95 1.34 -18.68
N SER A 55 13.12 2.25 -18.17
CA SER A 55 12.93 3.60 -18.74
C SER A 55 13.76 4.67 -18.04
N GLU A 56 14.28 4.38 -16.85
CA GLU A 56 14.85 5.36 -15.91
C GLU A 56 13.89 6.52 -15.55
N ASN A 57 12.59 6.38 -15.84
CA ASN A 57 11.59 7.38 -15.50
C ASN A 57 11.24 7.28 -14.02
N TRP A 58 11.86 8.13 -13.20
CA TRP A 58 11.67 8.19 -11.75
C TRP A 58 10.20 8.38 -11.33
N GLY A 59 9.34 8.93 -12.19
CA GLY A 59 7.92 9.09 -11.92
C GLY A 59 7.19 7.76 -11.69
N LEU A 60 7.71 6.65 -12.20
CA LEU A 60 7.15 5.30 -12.02
C LEU A 60 7.45 4.71 -10.64
N ILE A 61 8.45 5.21 -9.93
CA ILE A 61 8.81 4.71 -8.59
C ILE A 61 7.68 5.00 -7.60
N ILE A 62 7.04 6.17 -7.66
CA ILE A 62 5.99 6.57 -6.70
C ILE A 62 4.82 5.56 -6.73
N PRO A 63 4.10 5.38 -7.85
CA PRO A 63 3.03 4.39 -7.90
C PRO A 63 3.54 2.96 -7.67
N GLY A 64 4.76 2.64 -8.12
CA GLY A 64 5.34 1.31 -7.91
C GLY A 64 5.55 0.96 -6.45
N VAL A 65 6.17 1.85 -5.67
CA VAL A 65 6.41 1.65 -4.23
C VAL A 65 5.09 1.67 -3.45
N ILE A 66 4.20 2.63 -3.73
CA ILE A 66 2.89 2.72 -3.04
C ILE A 66 2.10 1.44 -3.25
N LEU A 67 1.88 1.02 -4.50
CA LEU A 67 1.09 -0.17 -4.80
C LEU A 67 1.74 -1.44 -4.22
N THR A 68 3.06 -1.58 -4.35
CA THR A 68 3.76 -2.76 -3.82
C THR A 68 3.59 -2.85 -2.30
N LEU A 69 3.87 -1.77 -1.56
CA LEU A 69 3.79 -1.78 -0.09
C LEU A 69 2.34 -1.88 0.39
N SER A 70 1.40 -1.20 -0.27
CA SER A 70 -0.03 -1.32 0.05
C SER A 70 -0.55 -2.73 -0.20
N GLY A 71 -0.15 -3.37 -1.31
CA GLY A 71 -0.48 -4.77 -1.57
C GLY A 71 0.08 -5.69 -0.49
N PHE A 72 1.30 -5.46 0.00
CA PHE A 72 1.85 -6.21 1.14
C PHE A 72 1.11 -5.96 2.44
N THR A 73 0.64 -4.74 2.72
CA THR A 73 -0.16 -4.50 3.92
C THR A 73 -1.48 -5.26 3.91
N LEU A 74 -2.09 -5.45 2.73
CA LEU A 74 -3.30 -6.26 2.59
C LEU A 74 -2.97 -7.75 2.78
N LEU A 75 -1.93 -8.26 2.12
CA LEU A 75 -1.50 -9.67 2.23
C LEU A 75 -1.09 -10.10 3.65
N LEU A 76 -0.67 -9.13 4.47
CA LEU A 76 -0.20 -9.37 5.84
C LEU A 76 -1.25 -8.97 6.88
N ASP A 77 -2.48 -8.65 6.47
CA ASP A 77 -3.57 -8.19 7.33
C ASP A 77 -3.18 -7.01 8.25
N LEU A 78 -2.32 -6.12 7.76
CA LEU A 78 -1.81 -4.96 8.50
C LEU A 78 -2.76 -3.75 8.43
N GLU A 79 -3.97 -3.93 7.90
CA GLU A 79 -4.96 -2.86 7.74
C GLU A 79 -5.35 -2.18 9.05
N ALA A 80 -5.29 -2.92 10.16
CA ALA A 80 -5.56 -2.39 11.50
C ALA A 80 -4.59 -1.28 11.93
N TYR A 81 -3.43 -1.18 11.27
CA TYR A 81 -2.39 -0.21 11.58
C TYR A 81 -2.45 0.98 10.63
N TYR A 82 -3.50 1.81 10.77
CA TYR A 82 -3.74 2.96 9.88
C TYR A 82 -2.56 3.95 9.79
N PHE A 83 -1.71 4.02 10.81
CA PHE A 83 -0.50 4.85 10.82
C PHE A 83 0.54 4.45 9.77
N ILE A 84 0.43 3.25 9.18
CA ILE A 84 1.33 2.76 8.13
C ILE A 84 1.08 3.50 6.80
N TRP A 85 -0.13 4.01 6.55
CA TRP A 85 -0.45 4.67 5.28
C TRP A 85 0.42 5.89 4.98
N PRO A 86 0.58 6.87 5.90
CA PRO A 86 1.54 7.95 5.73
C PRO A 86 2.98 7.44 5.54
N ALA A 87 3.38 6.35 6.22
CA ALA A 87 4.71 5.78 6.06
C ALA A 87 4.95 5.26 4.63
N ILE A 88 3.99 4.52 4.06
CA ILE A 88 4.08 3.99 2.69
C ILE A 88 4.30 5.11 1.68
N VAL A 89 3.47 6.16 1.76
CA VAL A 89 3.57 7.29 0.83
C VAL A 89 4.87 8.06 1.07
N GLY A 90 5.28 8.25 2.32
CA GLY A 90 6.55 8.88 2.67
C GLY A 90 7.75 8.11 2.13
N ILE A 91 7.76 6.78 2.27
CA ILE A 91 8.79 5.89 1.72
C ILE A 91 8.86 6.05 0.20
N ALA A 92 7.73 6.10 -0.50
CA ALA A 92 7.73 6.28 -1.95
C ALA A 92 8.45 7.57 -2.40
N PHE A 93 8.19 8.70 -1.72
CA PHE A 93 8.91 9.95 -1.99
C PHE A 93 10.39 9.88 -1.64
N LEU A 94 10.73 9.28 -0.50
CA LEU A 94 12.13 9.11 -0.08
C LEU A 94 12.91 8.18 -1.02
N THR A 95 12.29 7.11 -1.54
CA THR A 95 12.89 6.22 -2.54
C THR A 95 13.21 6.98 -3.82
N VAL A 96 12.28 7.83 -4.30
CA VAL A 96 12.52 8.70 -5.47
C VAL A 96 13.69 9.65 -5.23
N TYR A 97 13.75 10.27 -4.04
CA TYR A 97 14.85 11.14 -3.65
C TYR A 97 16.19 10.40 -3.65
N MET A 98 16.27 9.24 -2.99
CA MET A 98 17.50 8.45 -2.91
C MET A 98 18.00 8.00 -4.29
N THR A 99 17.09 7.75 -5.22
CA THR A 99 17.43 7.20 -6.54
C THR A 99 17.95 8.26 -7.52
N LYS A 100 17.41 9.48 -7.51
CA LYS A 100 17.81 10.57 -8.43
C LYS A 100 17.93 11.92 -7.72
N GLN A 101 18.67 11.98 -6.61
CA GLN A 101 18.78 13.13 -5.70
C GLN A 101 18.87 14.51 -6.38
N LYS A 102 19.68 14.65 -7.44
CA LYS A 102 19.86 15.93 -8.16
C LYS A 102 18.59 16.44 -8.85
N LEU A 103 17.73 15.54 -9.31
CA LEU A 103 16.50 15.86 -10.05
C LEU A 103 15.26 15.89 -9.14
N THR A 104 15.34 15.22 -7.99
CA THR A 104 14.18 14.94 -7.14
C THR A 104 14.31 15.51 -5.73
N GLN A 105 15.08 16.60 -5.56
CA GLN A 105 15.25 17.28 -4.27
C GLN A 105 13.90 17.68 -3.64
N TRP A 106 12.91 18.01 -4.47
CA TRP A 106 11.56 18.34 -4.02
C TRP A 106 10.89 17.19 -3.24
N ALA A 107 11.29 15.93 -3.43
CA ALA A 107 10.67 14.76 -2.81
C ALA A 107 11.09 14.57 -1.34
N ILE A 108 12.16 15.24 -0.87
CA ILE A 108 12.61 15.12 0.53
C ILE A 108 11.58 15.69 1.51
N ILE A 109 10.99 16.85 1.18
CA ILE A 109 10.04 17.54 2.05
C ILE A 109 8.76 16.71 2.26
N PRO A 110 8.03 16.27 1.21
CA PRO A 110 6.85 15.43 1.42
C PRO A 110 7.21 14.10 2.06
N GLY A 111 8.35 13.50 1.71
CA GLY A 111 8.83 12.25 2.32
C GLY A 111 9.02 12.36 3.83
N LEU A 112 9.71 13.41 4.29
CA LEU A 112 9.96 13.65 5.71
C LEU A 112 8.69 14.07 6.47
N ILE A 113 7.82 14.87 5.86
CA ILE A 113 6.54 15.26 6.47
C ILE A 113 5.68 14.01 6.70
N LEU A 114 5.54 13.16 5.69
CA LEU A 114 4.75 11.94 5.79
C LEU A 114 5.36 10.92 6.77
N ALA A 115 6.69 10.81 6.81
CA ALA A 115 7.37 10.01 7.83
C ALA A 115 7.10 10.54 9.25
N SER A 116 7.12 11.87 9.43
CA SER A 116 6.80 12.50 10.73
C SER A 116 5.35 12.24 11.13
N ILE A 117 4.41 12.35 10.18
CA ILE A 117 3.00 12.02 10.41
C ILE A 117 2.84 10.55 10.78
N ALA A 118 3.53 9.63 10.10
CA ALA A 118 3.48 8.20 10.43
C ALA A 118 3.97 7.94 11.86
N ILE A 119 5.07 8.59 12.26
CA ILE A 119 5.61 8.50 13.62
C ILE A 119 4.57 9.03 14.62
N MET A 120 4.04 10.23 14.43
CA MET A 120 3.02 10.81 15.32
C MET A 120 1.77 9.94 15.41
N SER A 121 1.30 9.42 14.29
CA SER A 121 0.13 8.54 14.22
C SER A 121 0.38 7.19 14.90
N SER A 122 1.60 6.66 14.82
CA SER A 122 1.99 5.46 15.57
C SER A 122 1.97 5.72 17.07
N PHE A 123 2.45 6.88 17.53
CA PHE A 123 2.34 7.27 18.93
C PHE A 123 0.89 7.32 19.35
N GLU A 124 0.03 8.01 18.60
CA GLU A 124 -1.40 8.08 18.91
C GLU A 124 -2.05 6.69 18.98
N TYR A 125 -1.69 5.78 18.07
CA TYR A 125 -2.18 4.40 18.08
C TYR A 125 -1.77 3.64 19.35
N PHE A 126 -0.49 3.73 19.74
CA PHE A 126 0.04 3.01 20.91
C PHE A 126 -0.27 3.69 22.25
N THR A 127 -0.41 5.01 22.26
CA THR A 127 -0.71 5.81 23.47
C THR A 127 -2.19 6.12 23.63
N ASN A 128 -3.06 5.56 22.77
CA ASN A 128 -4.52 5.58 22.89
C ASN A 128 -5.03 4.80 24.13
N ILE A 129 -4.35 4.93 25.26
CA ILE A 129 -4.97 4.91 26.57
C ILE A 129 -6.02 6.02 26.53
N SER A 130 -7.26 5.62 26.31
CA SER A 130 -8.39 6.53 26.39
C SER A 130 -8.31 7.26 27.74
N ILE A 131 -8.23 8.58 27.71
CA ILE A 131 -8.26 9.42 28.93
C ILE A 131 -9.61 9.26 29.64
N LEU A 132 -10.64 8.78 28.92
CA LEU A 132 -11.99 8.56 29.42
C LEU A 132 -12.05 7.60 30.63
N PRO A 133 -11.48 6.38 30.60
CA PRO A 133 -11.29 5.54 31.78
C PRO A 133 -10.69 6.27 32.98
N LEU A 134 -9.65 7.08 32.77
CA LEU A 134 -9.00 7.84 33.85
C LEU A 134 -9.93 8.91 34.42
N LEU A 135 -10.63 9.65 33.56
CA LEU A 135 -11.64 10.64 33.96
C LEU A 135 -12.81 10.00 34.72
N LEU A 136 -13.26 8.82 34.30
CA LEU A 136 -14.31 8.05 34.98
C LEU A 136 -13.86 7.58 36.35
N ILE A 137 -12.62 7.12 36.50
CA ILE A 137 -12.03 6.75 37.81
C ILE A 137 -11.99 7.98 38.73
N ILE A 138 -11.49 9.12 38.25
CA ILE A 138 -11.42 10.37 39.02
C ILE A 138 -12.82 10.85 39.44
N ALA A 139 -13.78 10.85 38.51
CA ALA A 139 -15.16 11.23 38.78
C ALA A 139 -15.85 10.29 39.79
N GLY A 140 -15.61 8.98 39.70
CA GLY A 140 -16.10 7.99 40.67
C GLY A 140 -15.56 8.24 42.08
N PHE A 141 -14.25 8.49 42.21
CA PHE A 141 -13.64 8.86 43.49
C PHE A 141 -14.22 10.15 44.06
N TYR A 142 -14.40 11.18 43.23
CA TYR A 142 -15.00 12.45 43.63
C TYR A 142 -16.43 12.25 44.20
N LEU A 143 -17.27 11.47 43.51
CA LEU A 143 -18.65 11.18 43.96
C LEU A 143 -18.69 10.43 45.29
N ILE A 144 -17.78 9.47 45.51
CA ILE A 144 -17.70 8.71 46.77
C ILE A 144 -17.30 9.61 47.94
N LEU A 145 -16.34 10.51 47.73
CA LEU A 145 -15.88 11.45 48.74
C LEU A 145 -16.93 12.51 49.07
N ASN A 146 -17.71 12.94 48.08
CA ASN A 146 -18.72 13.97 48.26
C ASN A 146 -20.04 13.45 48.88
N LYS A 147 -20.26 12.13 48.92
CA LYS A 147 -21.44 11.51 49.56
C LYS A 147 -21.33 11.32 51.09
N LYS A 148 -20.16 11.59 51.69
CA LYS A 148 -19.91 11.43 53.14
C LYS A 148 -20.11 12.71 53.97
N LYS A 149 -20.64 13.78 53.37
CA LYS A 149 -21.11 14.99 54.05
C LYS A 149 -22.63 15.08 53.92
#